data_AF-A0A7W5KZX1-F1
#
_entry.id   AF-A0A7W5KZX1-F1
#
_cell.length_a   1.000
_cell.length_b   1.000
_cell.length_c   1.000
_cell.angle_alpha   90.00
_cell.angle_beta   90.00
_cell.angle_gamma   90.00
#
_symmetry.space_group_name_H-M   'P 1'
#
loop_
_entity.id
_entity.type
_entity.pdbx_description
1 polymer ?
#
loop_
_entity_poly.entity_id
_entity_poly.type
_entity_poly.pdbx_seq_one_letter_code
_entity_poly.pdbx_strand_id
1 'polypeptide(L)'
;MQRKLATIMVGDFVGSTSAMETDEEGAITRIDTVLETVRMIVQRHDGRVFSTAGDGLLAEFASPVNALRSAIEARAEIAALPGSSGGDMRFGLHLADVVVVGSDLRGDGVNLAARIEASAPPGAIEVSGLLYDQVRRISPCGFEDLGERRLKGILEPIRIYRVTELVDRHVFQFAPTRSAPSATQSPRTNSIAVARFDVAPGAVADQCFLAEGITDDLTLELSRLRGLFVSSRSAATALTTKDPVEIGRLLGVGYVISGSIRQVGDDLRVNIALTETCEGLVIWSDRIKRPFGELLDVLDEIIARVAATVSGRIEQSELAAARLKRPENMTAYEYYLRGLDHHRLIGVSDIHIHEAMAWFERAMAADPGFGRPFAMHVCSWSNLPNFDMDKAEQQVAHALALDPSDPEAHRIMGAIKMKSGDFVSARYHHIRAHELAPNDAYILGRSAAFYVYAGEAEHALDMLDRAETLDPFLPVWITEERVAALYALGRFEDMMRVALTLPFQTRRKSLYQVAASMACGDAGKAEFLVRQALSLDPSLSAVYIRMQETYADESVTETLVVRNCDAGLPLTPRKAAARKKSLSLR
;
A
#
# COMPACT_ATOMS: atom_id res chain seq x y z
N MET A 1 25.43 -20.41 -21.51
CA MET A 1 24.28 -20.72 -20.64
C MET A 1 23.83 -19.41 -20.04
N GLN A 2 22.70 -18.86 -20.47
CA GLN A 2 22.23 -17.56 -20.01
C GLN A 2 21.40 -17.74 -18.74
N ARG A 3 21.73 -16.96 -17.71
CA ARG A 3 21.01 -16.94 -16.43
C ARG A 3 20.29 -15.61 -16.26
N LYS A 4 19.16 -15.64 -15.57
CA LYS A 4 18.42 -14.44 -15.19
C LYS A 4 17.64 -14.68 -13.91
N LEU A 5 17.45 -13.62 -13.13
CA LEU A 5 16.50 -13.61 -12.04
C LEU A 5 15.07 -13.52 -12.62
N ALA A 6 14.19 -14.40 -12.17
CA ALA A 6 12.78 -14.40 -12.59
C ALA A 6 11.88 -14.84 -11.43
N THR A 7 10.64 -14.34 -11.42
CA THR A 7 9.59 -14.90 -10.57
C THR A 7 8.85 -15.98 -11.34
N ILE A 8 8.80 -17.18 -10.76
CA ILE A 8 8.13 -18.34 -11.33
C ILE A 8 6.78 -18.50 -10.64
N MET A 9 5.73 -18.62 -11.44
CA MET A 9 4.39 -19.00 -11.02
C MET A 9 4.08 -20.38 -11.59
N VAL A 10 3.68 -21.30 -10.73
CA VAL A 10 3.17 -22.62 -11.12
C VAL A 10 1.71 -22.69 -10.69
N GLY A 11 0.84 -23.13 -11.57
CA GLY A 11 -0.55 -23.38 -11.25
C GLY A 11 -1.02 -24.72 -11.80
N ASP A 12 -1.90 -25.38 -11.06
CA ASP A 12 -2.34 -26.76 -11.31
C ASP A 12 -3.84 -26.90 -11.04
N PHE A 13 -4.56 -27.55 -11.95
CA PHE A 13 -5.99 -27.81 -11.78
C PHE A 13 -6.22 -28.88 -10.71
N VAL A 14 -7.12 -28.61 -9.78
CA VAL A 14 -7.37 -29.51 -8.66
C VAL A 14 -8.38 -30.59 -9.06
N GLY A 15 -7.98 -31.86 -8.89
CA GLY A 15 -8.90 -32.99 -9.03
C GLY A 15 -9.24 -33.37 -10.47
N SER A 16 -8.41 -32.95 -11.44
CA SER A 16 -8.54 -33.26 -12.87
C SER A 16 -8.79 -34.74 -13.15
N THR A 17 -8.02 -35.64 -12.53
CA THR A 17 -8.15 -37.09 -12.73
C THR A 17 -9.54 -37.61 -12.36
N SER A 18 -10.06 -37.18 -11.20
CA SER A 18 -11.41 -37.59 -10.75
C SER A 18 -12.52 -36.99 -11.60
N ALA A 19 -12.33 -35.75 -12.08
CA ALA A 19 -13.28 -35.11 -12.99
C ALA A 19 -13.32 -35.84 -14.35
N MET A 20 -12.16 -36.18 -14.91
CA MET A 20 -12.03 -36.93 -16.16
C MET A 20 -12.66 -38.34 -16.07
N GLU A 21 -12.56 -39.01 -14.92
CA GLU A 21 -13.23 -40.32 -14.71
C GLU A 21 -14.76 -40.22 -14.72
N THR A 22 -15.33 -39.06 -14.40
CA THR A 22 -16.79 -38.86 -14.28
C THR A 22 -17.41 -38.32 -15.57
N ASP A 23 -16.75 -37.35 -16.20
CA ASP A 23 -17.17 -36.68 -17.45
C ASP A 23 -15.93 -36.14 -18.17
N GLU A 24 -15.36 -36.96 -19.05
CA GLU A 24 -14.10 -36.66 -19.74
C GLU A 24 -14.20 -35.41 -20.63
N GLU A 25 -15.24 -35.31 -21.47
CA GLU A 25 -15.43 -34.18 -22.38
C GLU A 25 -15.70 -32.86 -21.62
N GLY A 26 -16.54 -32.92 -20.58
CA GLY A 26 -16.83 -31.76 -19.73
C GLY A 26 -15.61 -31.31 -18.92
N ALA A 27 -14.80 -32.24 -18.42
CA ALA A 27 -13.57 -31.95 -17.68
C ALA A 27 -12.51 -31.30 -18.57
N ILE A 28 -12.28 -31.81 -19.78
CA ILE A 28 -11.33 -31.23 -20.73
C ILE A 28 -11.75 -29.80 -21.09
N THR A 29 -13.02 -29.60 -21.44
CA THR A 29 -13.54 -28.27 -21.80
C THR A 29 -13.36 -27.26 -20.65
N ARG A 30 -13.58 -27.69 -19.41
CA ARG A 30 -13.39 -26.84 -18.23
C ARG A 30 -11.92 -26.52 -17.98
N ILE A 31 -11.05 -27.51 -18.05
CA ILE A 31 -9.59 -27.33 -17.87
C ILE A 31 -9.06 -26.37 -18.94
N ASP A 32 -9.44 -26.55 -20.20
CA ASP A 32 -9.02 -25.67 -21.30
C ASP A 32 -9.50 -24.22 -21.07
N THR A 33 -10.75 -24.04 -20.64
CA THR A 33 -11.29 -22.71 -20.33
C THR A 33 -10.52 -22.03 -19.19
N VAL A 34 -10.19 -22.79 -18.13
CA VAL A 34 -9.42 -22.29 -16.99
C VAL A 34 -7.99 -21.95 -17.42
N LEU A 35 -7.29 -22.85 -18.12
CA LEU A 35 -5.92 -22.63 -18.56
C LEU A 35 -5.81 -21.44 -19.53
N GLU A 36 -6.77 -21.26 -20.43
CA GLU A 36 -6.79 -20.10 -21.34
C GLU A 36 -7.06 -18.80 -20.58
N THR A 37 -7.96 -18.82 -19.60
CA THR A 37 -8.19 -17.68 -18.70
C THR A 37 -6.89 -17.27 -18.00
N VAL A 38 -6.17 -18.23 -17.40
CA VAL A 38 -4.89 -17.92 -16.74
C VAL A 38 -3.83 -17.45 -17.73
N ARG A 39 -3.77 -18.02 -18.93
CA ARG A 39 -2.83 -17.58 -19.98
C ARG A 39 -3.04 -16.12 -20.35
N MET A 40 -4.29 -15.69 -20.52
CA MET A 40 -4.63 -14.30 -20.83
C MET A 40 -4.25 -13.36 -19.68
N ILE A 41 -4.47 -13.78 -18.43
CA ILE A 41 -4.10 -12.99 -17.25
C ILE A 41 -2.58 -12.88 -17.11
N VAL A 42 -1.85 -13.97 -17.30
CA VAL A 42 -0.37 -13.96 -17.30
C VAL A 42 0.16 -12.93 -18.29
N GLN A 43 -0.37 -12.91 -19.51
CA GLN A 43 0.04 -11.93 -20.52
C GLN A 43 -0.35 -10.49 -20.14
N ARG A 44 -1.54 -10.28 -19.57
CA ARG A 44 -2.02 -8.97 -19.09
C ARG A 44 -1.10 -8.36 -18.02
N HIS A 45 -0.41 -9.20 -17.24
CA HIS A 45 0.53 -8.79 -16.19
C HIS A 45 2.00 -8.87 -16.63
N ASP A 46 2.30 -8.73 -17.92
CA ASP A 46 3.66 -8.78 -18.48
C ASP A 46 4.41 -10.08 -18.17
N GLY A 47 3.67 -11.17 -17.99
CA GLY A 47 4.20 -12.52 -17.80
C GLY A 47 4.24 -13.32 -19.09
N ARG A 48 4.99 -14.42 -19.06
CA ARG A 48 5.09 -15.36 -20.17
C ARG A 48 4.88 -16.78 -19.69
N VAL A 49 3.86 -17.46 -20.20
CA VAL A 49 3.73 -18.91 -20.06
C VAL A 49 4.82 -19.57 -20.91
N PHE A 50 5.72 -20.31 -20.26
CA PHE A 50 6.85 -20.96 -20.95
C PHE A 50 6.70 -22.47 -21.03
N SER A 51 5.81 -23.06 -20.23
CA SER A 51 5.48 -24.48 -20.28
C SER A 51 4.04 -24.73 -19.84
N THR A 52 3.42 -25.74 -20.44
CA THR A 52 2.11 -26.28 -20.07
C THR A 52 2.25 -27.79 -20.01
N ALA A 53 1.76 -28.41 -18.93
CA ALA A 53 1.87 -29.85 -18.73
C ALA A 53 0.51 -30.38 -18.27
N GLY A 54 -0.26 -30.94 -19.21
CA GLY A 54 -1.60 -31.45 -18.95
C GLY A 54 -2.52 -30.34 -18.44
N ASP A 55 -2.90 -30.45 -17.18
CA ASP A 55 -3.80 -29.60 -16.42
C ASP A 55 -3.10 -28.47 -15.62
N GLY A 56 -1.77 -28.35 -15.78
CA GLY A 56 -0.96 -27.32 -15.15
C GLY A 56 -0.22 -26.40 -16.12
N LEU A 57 0.21 -25.23 -15.62
CA LEU A 57 0.99 -24.25 -16.36
C LEU A 57 2.15 -23.69 -15.54
N LEU A 58 3.20 -23.29 -16.23
CA LEU A 58 4.34 -22.57 -15.67
C LEU A 58 4.53 -21.25 -16.41
N ALA A 59 4.60 -20.18 -15.63
CA ALA A 59 4.80 -18.83 -16.13
C ALA A 59 5.98 -18.14 -15.45
N GLU A 60 6.62 -17.23 -16.18
CA GLU A 60 7.65 -16.35 -15.67
C GLU A 60 7.24 -14.88 -15.70
N PHE A 61 7.77 -14.12 -14.75
CA PHE A 61 7.61 -12.68 -14.65
C PHE A 61 8.95 -12.04 -14.29
N ALA A 62 9.22 -10.87 -14.85
CA ALA A 62 10.34 -10.02 -14.40
C ALA A 62 10.05 -9.36 -13.04
N SER A 63 8.76 -9.15 -12.73
CA SER A 63 8.28 -8.49 -11.52
C SER A 63 7.62 -9.50 -10.56
N PRO A 64 8.12 -9.64 -9.31
CA PRO A 64 7.45 -10.42 -8.26
C PRO A 64 5.99 -9.99 -8.01
N VAL A 65 5.74 -8.69 -8.14
CA VAL A 65 4.44 -8.07 -7.91
C VAL A 65 3.46 -8.49 -8.98
N ASN A 66 3.87 -8.49 -10.24
CA ASN A 66 3.03 -8.89 -11.35
C ASN A 66 2.69 -10.38 -11.29
N ALA A 67 3.64 -11.23 -10.87
CA ALA A 67 3.37 -12.65 -10.66
C ALA A 67 2.29 -12.86 -9.60
N LEU A 68 2.40 -12.19 -8.45
CA LEU A 68 1.40 -12.27 -7.39
C LEU A 68 0.03 -11.74 -7.84
N ARG A 69 0.00 -10.59 -8.54
CA ARG A 69 -1.22 -10.02 -9.12
C ARG A 69 -1.89 -10.99 -10.09
N SER A 70 -1.11 -11.59 -10.98
CA SER A 70 -1.59 -12.59 -11.94
C SER A 70 -2.22 -13.79 -11.22
N ALA A 71 -1.62 -14.30 -10.14
CA ALA A 71 -2.19 -15.43 -9.39
C ALA A 71 -3.50 -15.06 -8.67
N ILE A 72 -3.56 -13.87 -8.06
CA ILE A 72 -4.75 -13.37 -7.36
C ILE A 72 -5.91 -13.15 -8.35
N GLU A 73 -5.63 -12.54 -9.50
CA GLU A 73 -6.62 -12.29 -10.55
C GLU A 73 -7.08 -13.59 -11.20
N ALA A 74 -6.17 -14.53 -11.47
CA ALA A 74 -6.51 -15.86 -11.98
C ALA A 74 -7.49 -16.58 -11.05
N ARG A 75 -7.21 -16.64 -9.74
CA ARG A 75 -8.13 -17.22 -8.75
C ARG A 75 -9.52 -16.56 -8.81
N ALA A 76 -9.57 -15.24 -8.96
CA ALA A 76 -10.82 -14.48 -8.97
C ALA A 76 -11.64 -14.67 -10.24
N GLU A 77 -10.99 -14.65 -11.42
CA GLU A 77 -11.66 -14.87 -12.71
C GLU A 77 -12.14 -16.32 -12.85
N ILE A 78 -11.33 -17.31 -12.43
CA ILE A 78 -11.74 -18.73 -12.41
C ILE A 78 -12.99 -18.94 -11.56
N ALA A 79 -13.04 -18.34 -10.38
CA ALA A 79 -14.19 -18.46 -9.48
C ALA A 79 -15.48 -17.83 -10.04
N ALA A 80 -15.37 -16.91 -10.99
CA ALA A 80 -16.50 -16.25 -11.61
C ALA A 80 -17.02 -17.01 -12.87
N LEU A 81 -16.27 -18.00 -13.37
CA LEU A 81 -16.68 -18.82 -14.51
C LEU A 81 -17.90 -19.71 -14.18
N PRO A 82 -18.81 -19.96 -15.15
CA PRO A 82 -19.95 -20.83 -14.93
C PRO A 82 -19.55 -22.26 -14.56
N GLY A 83 -20.10 -22.79 -13.46
CA GLY A 83 -19.85 -24.16 -13.01
C GLY A 83 -18.48 -24.38 -12.35
N SER A 84 -17.65 -23.33 -12.26
CA SER A 84 -16.35 -23.34 -11.60
C SER A 84 -16.40 -22.82 -10.17
N SER A 85 -15.34 -23.13 -9.42
CA SER A 85 -15.10 -22.58 -8.10
C SER A 85 -13.71 -21.96 -8.04
N GLY A 86 -13.48 -21.04 -7.09
CA GLY A 86 -12.12 -20.55 -6.82
C GLY A 86 -11.16 -21.66 -6.34
N GLY A 87 -11.67 -22.85 -6.03
CA GLY A 87 -10.89 -24.04 -5.64
C GLY A 87 -10.38 -24.88 -6.81
N ASP A 88 -10.76 -24.55 -8.04
CA ASP A 88 -10.45 -25.36 -9.23
C ASP A 88 -8.96 -25.34 -9.59
N MET A 89 -8.21 -24.36 -9.09
CA MET A 89 -6.77 -24.24 -9.33
C MET A 89 -6.04 -23.78 -8.07
N ARG A 90 -4.82 -24.30 -7.84
CA ARG A 90 -3.92 -23.83 -6.78
C ARG A 90 -2.63 -23.28 -7.39
N PHE A 91 -1.94 -22.40 -6.67
CA PHE A 91 -0.77 -21.70 -7.18
C PHE A 91 0.40 -21.69 -6.19
N GLY A 92 1.62 -21.82 -6.71
CA GLY A 92 2.87 -21.66 -5.97
C GLY A 92 3.80 -20.68 -6.67
N LEU A 93 4.33 -19.71 -5.92
CA LEU A 93 5.19 -18.67 -6.46
C LEU A 93 6.55 -18.57 -5.73
N HIS A 94 7.61 -18.37 -6.52
CA HIS A 94 8.98 -18.24 -6.01
C HIS A 94 9.84 -17.33 -6.89
N LEU A 95 10.74 -16.55 -6.27
CA LEU A 95 11.74 -15.73 -6.95
C LEU A 95 13.07 -16.49 -7.00
N ALA A 96 13.63 -16.71 -8.19
CA ALA A 96 14.86 -17.48 -8.34
C ALA A 96 15.72 -17.07 -9.54
N ASP A 97 17.03 -17.36 -9.46
CA ASP A 97 17.92 -17.38 -10.62
C ASP A 97 17.65 -18.65 -11.44
N VAL A 98 17.31 -18.49 -12.71
CA VAL A 98 16.94 -19.58 -13.63
C VAL A 98 17.82 -19.59 -14.86
N VAL A 99 17.97 -20.77 -15.46
CA VAL A 99 18.69 -20.96 -16.71
C VAL A 99 17.70 -20.96 -17.88
N VAL A 100 18.00 -20.12 -18.87
CA VAL A 100 17.24 -20.06 -20.13
C VAL A 100 17.71 -21.17 -21.08
N VAL A 101 16.79 -22.02 -21.52
CA VAL A 101 17.03 -23.11 -22.48
C VAL A 101 16.02 -23.00 -23.63
N GLY A 102 16.41 -22.31 -24.71
CA GLY A 102 15.48 -21.98 -25.79
C GLY A 102 14.36 -21.06 -25.28
N SER A 103 13.11 -21.49 -25.42
CA SER A 103 11.95 -20.80 -24.85
C SER A 103 11.58 -21.24 -23.43
N ASP A 104 12.25 -22.27 -22.89
CA ASP A 104 11.97 -22.90 -21.59
C ASP A 104 12.90 -22.39 -20.48
N LEU A 105 12.52 -22.60 -19.22
CA LEU A 105 13.30 -22.24 -18.04
C LEU A 105 13.56 -23.46 -17.17
N ARG A 106 14.80 -23.61 -16.73
CA ARG A 106 15.21 -24.74 -15.88
C ARG A 106 16.03 -24.27 -14.70
N GLY A 107 15.98 -25.03 -13.62
CA GLY A 107 16.76 -24.79 -12.41
C GLY A 107 15.98 -25.15 -11.17
N ASP A 108 16.68 -25.15 -10.04
CA ASP A 108 16.11 -25.53 -8.74
C ASP A 108 14.96 -24.60 -8.32
N GLY A 109 15.01 -23.33 -8.73
CA GLY A 109 13.94 -22.37 -8.49
C GLY A 109 12.59 -22.75 -9.12
N VAL A 110 12.60 -23.32 -10.33
CA VAL A 110 11.38 -23.79 -11.00
C VAL A 110 10.80 -24.99 -10.25
N ASN A 111 11.66 -25.93 -9.85
CA ASN A 111 11.26 -27.10 -9.06
C ASN A 111 10.70 -26.69 -7.71
N LEU A 112 11.30 -25.70 -7.04
CA LEU A 112 10.82 -25.18 -5.78
C LEU A 112 9.45 -24.54 -5.89
N ALA A 113 9.20 -23.70 -6.92
CA ALA A 113 7.88 -23.12 -7.17
C ALA A 113 6.80 -24.20 -7.33
N ALA A 114 7.09 -25.26 -8.10
CA ALA A 114 6.19 -26.40 -8.28
C ALA A 114 5.96 -27.20 -6.98
N ARG A 115 6.94 -27.25 -6.07
CA ARG A 115 6.77 -27.91 -4.76
C ARG A 115 5.95 -27.08 -3.79
N ILE A 116 6.05 -25.76 -3.86
CA ILE A 116 5.19 -24.85 -3.10
C ILE A 116 3.75 -25.03 -3.56
N GLU A 117 3.51 -24.98 -4.88
CA GLU A 117 2.20 -25.21 -5.50
C GLU A 117 1.60 -26.55 -5.06
N ALA A 118 2.33 -27.66 -5.22
CA ALA A 118 1.84 -28.98 -4.87
C ALA A 118 1.54 -29.16 -3.37
N SER A 119 2.11 -28.32 -2.51
CA SER A 119 1.82 -28.31 -1.06
C SER A 119 0.62 -27.44 -0.68
N ALA A 120 0.15 -26.61 -1.61
CA ALA A 120 -0.95 -25.69 -1.38
C ALA A 120 -2.30 -26.43 -1.39
N PRO A 121 -3.23 -26.08 -0.48
CA PRO A 121 -4.60 -26.55 -0.57
C PRO A 121 -5.30 -26.10 -1.87
N PRO A 122 -6.40 -26.75 -2.27
CA PRO A 122 -7.23 -26.29 -3.38
C PRO A 122 -7.61 -24.82 -3.26
N GLY A 123 -7.44 -24.05 -4.35
CA GLY A 123 -7.73 -22.60 -4.38
C GLY A 123 -6.72 -21.71 -3.65
N ALA A 124 -5.72 -22.28 -2.99
CA ALA A 124 -4.72 -21.51 -2.26
C ALA A 124 -3.63 -20.99 -3.19
N ILE A 125 -3.11 -19.81 -2.83
CA ILE A 125 -1.89 -19.24 -3.40
C ILE A 125 -0.86 -19.25 -2.27
N GLU A 126 0.22 -20.01 -2.45
CA GLU A 126 1.32 -20.07 -1.49
C GLU A 126 2.60 -19.48 -2.10
N VAL A 127 3.35 -18.72 -1.30
CA VAL A 127 4.54 -18.00 -1.74
C VAL A 127 5.73 -18.30 -0.83
N SER A 128 6.92 -18.38 -1.40
CA SER A 128 8.16 -18.46 -0.61
C SER A 128 8.41 -17.19 0.21
N GLY A 129 9.13 -17.29 1.32
CA GLY A 129 9.53 -16.13 2.15
C GLY A 129 10.29 -15.06 1.37
N LEU A 130 11.16 -15.47 0.44
CA LEU A 130 11.89 -14.52 -0.42
C LEU A 130 10.93 -13.70 -1.30
N LEU A 131 9.89 -14.33 -1.86
CA LEU A 131 8.89 -13.61 -2.63
C LEU A 131 8.06 -12.70 -1.72
N TYR A 132 7.63 -13.21 -0.56
CA TYR A 132 6.87 -12.46 0.44
C TYR A 132 7.58 -11.14 0.81
N ASP A 133 8.88 -11.18 1.08
CA ASP A 133 9.65 -9.98 1.44
C ASP A 133 9.66 -8.90 0.34
N GLN A 134 9.54 -9.30 -0.94
CA GLN A 134 9.47 -8.37 -2.06
C GLN A 134 8.07 -7.77 -2.27
N VAL A 135 7.00 -8.49 -1.90
CA VAL A 135 5.62 -8.13 -2.26
C VAL A 135 4.77 -7.65 -1.09
N ARG A 136 5.13 -7.97 0.17
CA ARG A 136 4.31 -7.72 1.36
C ARG A 136 3.89 -6.26 1.53
N ARG A 137 4.74 -5.30 1.16
CA ARG A 137 4.48 -3.85 1.32
C ARG A 137 3.54 -3.27 0.26
N ILE A 138 3.27 -4.02 -0.82
CA ILE A 138 2.54 -3.53 -2.01
C ILE A 138 1.41 -4.48 -2.45
N SER A 139 1.22 -5.59 -1.74
CA SER A 139 0.14 -6.56 -1.97
C SER A 139 -1.19 -6.08 -1.38
N PRO A 140 -2.32 -6.22 -2.09
CA PRO A 140 -3.66 -5.96 -1.55
C PRO A 140 -4.20 -7.05 -0.63
N CYS A 141 -3.53 -8.20 -0.59
CA CYS A 141 -3.91 -9.36 0.18
C CYS A 141 -3.00 -9.50 1.39
N GLY A 142 -3.58 -10.04 2.46
CA GLY A 142 -2.83 -10.39 3.66
C GLY A 142 -2.02 -11.66 3.46
N PHE A 143 -1.18 -11.96 4.45
CA PHE A 143 -0.37 -13.17 4.44
C PHE A 143 -0.49 -13.91 5.77
N GLU A 144 -0.83 -15.20 5.69
CA GLU A 144 -0.77 -16.14 6.81
C GLU A 144 0.60 -16.83 6.78
N ASP A 145 1.41 -16.63 7.82
CA ASP A 145 2.70 -17.31 7.97
C ASP A 145 2.49 -18.78 8.33
N LEU A 146 2.91 -19.68 7.44
CA LEU A 146 2.80 -21.13 7.64
C LEU A 146 4.06 -21.74 8.28
N GLY A 147 5.05 -20.91 8.62
CA GLY A 147 6.33 -21.32 9.18
C GLY A 147 7.26 -21.98 8.16
N GLU A 148 8.34 -22.56 8.67
CA GLU A 148 9.30 -23.32 7.86
C GLU A 148 8.75 -24.69 7.48
N ARG A 149 8.83 -25.04 6.19
CA ARG A 149 8.40 -26.33 5.65
C ARG A 149 9.54 -27.03 4.93
N ARG A 150 9.68 -28.33 5.18
CA ARG A 150 10.55 -29.21 4.38
C ARG A 150 9.76 -29.72 3.18
N LEU A 151 10.13 -29.25 2.00
CA LEU A 151 9.51 -29.67 0.74
C LEU A 151 10.26 -30.87 0.14
N LYS A 152 9.53 -31.76 -0.55
CA LYS A 152 10.10 -32.98 -1.14
C LYS A 152 11.23 -32.63 -2.11
N GLY A 153 12.45 -33.08 -1.79
CA GLY A 153 13.64 -32.90 -2.63
C GLY A 153 14.36 -31.56 -2.43
N ILE A 154 13.97 -30.75 -1.45
CA ILE A 154 14.66 -29.52 -1.06
C ILE A 154 15.38 -29.76 0.27
N LEU A 155 16.68 -29.47 0.31
CA LEU A 155 17.54 -29.79 1.45
C LEU A 155 17.25 -28.92 2.68
N GLU A 156 17.05 -27.62 2.47
CA GLU A 156 16.82 -26.66 3.53
C GLU A 156 15.32 -26.37 3.71
N PRO A 157 14.81 -26.25 4.95
CA PRO A 157 13.47 -25.75 5.20
C PRO A 157 13.29 -24.35 4.63
N ILE A 158 12.13 -24.08 4.04
CA ILE A 158 11.80 -22.77 3.49
C ILE A 158 10.54 -22.27 4.18
N ARG A 159 10.55 -21.00 4.57
CA ARG A 159 9.36 -20.34 5.13
C ARG A 159 8.34 -20.08 4.04
N ILE A 160 7.10 -20.47 4.28
CA ILE A 160 5.99 -20.33 3.32
C ILE A 160 4.91 -19.43 3.90
N TYR A 161 4.37 -18.57 3.06
CA TYR A 161 3.22 -17.72 3.38
C TYR A 161 2.05 -18.06 2.47
N ARG A 162 0.84 -18.06 3.02
CA ARG A 162 -0.39 -18.19 2.23
C ARG A 162 -1.01 -16.81 2.03
N VAL A 163 -1.34 -16.51 0.78
CA VAL A 163 -2.09 -15.30 0.44
C VAL A 163 -3.52 -15.44 0.95
N THR A 164 -3.96 -14.51 1.81
CA THR A 164 -5.30 -14.49 2.38
C THR A 164 -6.21 -13.50 1.65
N GLU A 165 -7.34 -13.16 2.26
CA GLU A 165 -8.36 -12.26 1.72
C GLU A 165 -7.81 -10.85 1.49
N LEU A 166 -8.57 -10.05 0.74
CA LEU A 166 -8.27 -8.62 0.56
C LEU A 166 -8.24 -7.93 1.92
N VAL A 167 -7.16 -7.20 2.17
CA VAL A 167 -7.01 -6.43 3.40
C VAL A 167 -7.83 -5.16 3.24
N ASP A 168 -8.69 -4.90 4.21
CA ASP A 168 -9.46 -3.65 4.26
C ASP A 168 -8.53 -2.42 4.42
N ARG A 169 -7.40 -2.66 5.08
CA ARG A 169 -6.55 -1.65 5.68
C ARG A 169 -5.43 -1.25 4.74
N HIS A 170 -5.72 -0.36 3.80
CA HIS A 170 -4.72 0.26 2.91
C HIS A 170 -3.94 1.39 3.63
N VAL A 171 -3.60 1.18 4.91
CA VAL A 171 -2.93 2.16 5.75
C VAL A 171 -1.47 2.25 5.27
N PHE A 172 -1.13 3.36 4.60
CA PHE A 172 0.19 3.63 4.01
C PHE A 172 0.65 2.67 2.89
N GLN A 173 -0.28 2.02 2.18
CA GLN A 173 0.10 1.21 1.02
C GLN A 173 0.53 2.10 -0.15
N PHE A 174 1.80 1.95 -0.56
CA PHE A 174 2.42 2.72 -1.65
C PHE A 174 2.43 1.99 -2.98
N ALA A 175 1.55 1.00 -3.15
CA ALA A 175 1.48 0.27 -4.40
C ALA A 175 1.23 1.29 -5.52
N PRO A 176 2.21 1.51 -6.42
CA PRO A 176 2.04 2.47 -7.48
C PRO A 176 0.97 1.92 -8.42
N THR A 177 0.02 2.76 -8.82
CA THR A 177 -0.98 2.38 -9.83
C THR A 177 -0.41 2.49 -11.24
N ARG A 178 0.74 3.15 -11.40
CA ARG A 178 1.46 3.31 -12.65
C ARG A 178 2.87 2.72 -12.53
N SER A 179 3.29 1.92 -13.50
CA SER A 179 4.66 1.38 -13.56
C SER A 179 5.71 2.46 -13.88
N ALA A 180 5.29 3.55 -14.52
CA ALA A 180 6.11 4.72 -14.81
C ALA A 180 5.24 5.98 -14.94
N PRO A 181 5.77 7.17 -14.64
CA PRO A 181 5.09 8.44 -14.91
C PRO A 181 4.78 8.60 -16.40
N SER A 182 3.60 9.12 -16.75
CA SER A 182 3.14 9.22 -18.15
C SER A 182 3.93 10.19 -19.03
N ALA A 183 4.83 11.02 -18.46
CA ALA A 183 5.75 11.87 -19.21
C ALA A 183 6.97 12.23 -18.37
N THR A 184 8.13 12.39 -19.01
CA THR A 184 9.26 13.14 -18.45
C THR A 184 8.83 14.58 -18.22
N GLN A 185 8.70 14.98 -16.96
CA GLN A 185 8.36 16.35 -16.60
C GLN A 185 9.65 17.17 -16.55
N SER A 186 9.66 18.34 -17.21
CA SER A 186 10.72 19.32 -16.95
C SER A 186 10.73 19.65 -15.46
N PRO A 187 11.91 19.74 -14.82
CA PRO A 187 11.99 20.04 -13.41
C PRO A 187 11.24 21.33 -13.07
N ARG A 188 10.36 21.27 -12.06
CA ARG A 188 9.69 22.47 -11.56
C ARG A 188 10.70 23.40 -10.90
N THR A 189 10.46 24.70 -10.94
CA THR A 189 11.21 25.64 -10.09
C THR A 189 10.93 25.36 -8.62
N ASN A 190 11.93 25.56 -7.75
CA ASN A 190 11.83 25.34 -6.30
C ASN A 190 11.25 23.97 -5.95
N SER A 191 11.83 22.89 -6.48
CA SER A 191 11.30 21.54 -6.30
C SER A 191 12.35 20.55 -5.81
N ILE A 192 11.95 19.65 -4.91
CA ILE A 192 12.83 18.67 -4.31
C ILE A 192 12.15 17.31 -4.12
N ALA A 193 12.92 16.24 -4.19
CA ALA A 193 12.54 14.93 -3.64
C ALA A 193 13.53 14.50 -2.54
N VAL A 194 13.02 13.84 -1.51
CA VAL A 194 13.84 13.17 -0.50
C VAL A 194 13.96 11.70 -0.90
N ALA A 195 15.14 11.32 -1.38
CA ALA A 195 15.44 9.93 -1.70
C ALA A 195 15.55 9.12 -0.40
N ARG A 196 15.27 7.82 -0.48
CA ARG A 196 15.33 6.93 0.68
C ARG A 196 16.74 6.94 1.28
N PHE A 197 16.84 7.28 2.56
CA PHE A 197 18.11 7.19 3.27
C PHE A 197 18.52 5.72 3.45
N ASP A 198 19.81 5.45 3.30
CA ASP A 198 20.38 4.12 3.51
C ASP A 198 20.83 3.91 4.95
N VAL A 199 20.79 2.66 5.41
CA VAL A 199 21.53 2.23 6.60
C VAL A 199 22.97 1.94 6.19
N ALA A 200 23.94 2.62 6.79
CA ALA A 200 25.34 2.42 6.39
C ALA A 200 25.84 1.00 6.76
N PRO A 201 26.73 0.38 5.95
CA PRO A 201 27.25 -0.96 6.21
C PRO A 201 27.88 -1.13 7.61
N GLY A 202 27.64 -2.29 8.23
CA GLY A 202 28.20 -2.65 9.55
C GLY A 202 27.39 -2.15 10.77
N ALA A 203 26.11 -1.85 10.58
CA ALA A 203 25.16 -1.66 11.70
C ALA A 203 24.86 -3.01 12.38
N VAL A 204 24.84 -3.04 13.71
CA VAL A 204 24.67 -4.26 14.54
C VAL A 204 23.19 -4.51 14.89
N ALA A 205 22.32 -3.52 14.69
CA ALA A 205 20.89 -3.59 14.96
C ALA A 205 20.09 -3.16 13.71
N ASP A 206 18.82 -3.55 13.65
CA ASP A 206 17.87 -3.06 12.64
C ASP A 206 17.68 -1.55 12.81
N GLN A 207 18.31 -0.77 11.93
CA GLN A 207 18.23 0.70 11.89
C GLN A 207 17.41 1.18 10.68
N CYS A 208 16.69 0.27 10.01
CA CYS A 208 15.84 0.63 8.88
C CYS A 208 14.75 1.61 9.33
N PHE A 209 14.19 1.40 10.52
CA PHE A 209 13.19 2.31 11.11
C PHE A 209 13.71 3.75 11.21
N LEU A 210 14.99 3.94 11.53
CA LEU A 210 15.61 5.26 11.68
C LEU A 210 15.81 5.94 10.32
N ALA A 211 16.34 5.20 9.33
CA ALA A 211 16.53 5.72 7.98
C ALA A 211 15.20 6.08 7.31
N GLU A 212 14.18 5.21 7.44
CA GLU A 212 12.83 5.51 6.96
C GLU A 212 12.20 6.67 7.74
N GLY A 213 12.33 6.70 9.07
CA GLY A 213 11.80 7.78 9.91
C GLY A 213 12.32 9.17 9.56
N ILE A 214 13.62 9.29 9.31
CA ILE A 214 14.23 10.57 8.89
C ILE A 214 13.83 10.96 7.47
N THR A 215 13.71 9.98 6.57
CA THR A 215 13.20 10.23 5.22
C THR A 215 11.78 10.82 5.30
N ASP A 216 10.92 10.25 6.15
CA ASP A 216 9.56 10.72 6.39
C ASP A 216 9.54 12.13 6.99
N ASP A 217 10.30 12.37 8.07
CA ASP A 217 10.31 13.67 8.76
C ASP A 217 10.87 14.78 7.86
N LEU A 218 11.94 14.52 7.09
CA LEU A 218 12.45 15.49 6.11
C LEU A 218 11.40 15.78 5.02
N THR A 219 10.71 14.76 4.52
CA THR A 219 9.67 14.94 3.50
C THR A 219 8.52 15.78 4.06
N LEU A 220 8.06 15.46 5.28
CA LEU A 220 6.96 16.15 5.94
C LEU A 220 7.33 17.62 6.21
N GLU A 221 8.44 17.89 6.90
CA GLU A 221 8.85 19.25 7.25
C GLU A 221 9.08 20.13 6.03
N LEU A 222 9.70 19.60 4.96
CA LEU A 222 9.84 20.33 3.69
C LEU A 222 8.48 20.58 3.03
N SER A 223 7.53 19.65 3.14
CA SER A 223 6.18 19.78 2.54
C SER A 223 5.33 20.85 3.22
N ARG A 224 5.73 21.33 4.40
CA ARG A 224 5.09 22.44 5.11
C ARG A 224 5.48 23.82 4.55
N LEU A 225 6.56 23.90 3.78
CA LEU A 225 7.04 25.14 3.16
C LEU A 225 6.23 25.45 1.90
N ARG A 226 5.51 26.58 1.87
CA ARG A 226 4.53 26.90 0.81
C ARG A 226 5.21 27.14 -0.53
N GLY A 227 6.41 27.73 -0.51
CA GLY A 227 7.19 28.07 -1.70
C GLY A 227 7.98 26.91 -2.30
N LEU A 228 7.90 25.71 -1.72
CA LEU A 228 8.68 24.54 -2.10
C LEU A 228 7.78 23.40 -2.57
N PHE A 229 7.94 22.99 -3.83
CA PHE A 229 7.33 21.76 -4.31
C PHE A 229 8.11 20.56 -3.76
N VAL A 230 7.43 19.63 -3.11
CA VAL A 230 8.05 18.41 -2.58
C VAL A 230 7.37 17.21 -3.22
N SER A 231 8.16 16.36 -3.91
CA SER A 231 7.63 15.08 -4.38
C SER A 231 7.31 14.21 -3.17
N SER A 232 6.16 13.54 -3.23
CA SER A 232 5.68 12.68 -2.15
C SER A 232 6.66 11.56 -1.81
N ARG A 233 6.60 11.13 -0.54
CA ARG A 233 7.35 9.97 -0.04
C ARG A 233 7.08 8.70 -0.85
N SER A 234 5.80 8.45 -1.13
CA SER A 234 5.32 7.30 -1.89
C SER A 234 5.96 7.24 -3.27
N ALA A 235 6.01 8.37 -3.98
CA ALA A 235 6.67 8.45 -5.27
C ALA A 235 8.16 8.16 -5.18
N ALA A 236 8.86 8.76 -4.21
CA ALA A 236 10.30 8.51 -4.02
C ALA A 236 10.59 7.06 -3.63
N THR A 237 9.71 6.42 -2.85
CA THR A 237 9.83 5.02 -2.42
C THR A 237 9.54 4.03 -3.54
N ALA A 238 8.68 4.40 -4.50
CA ALA A 238 8.38 3.56 -5.66
C ALA A 238 9.57 3.42 -6.62
N LEU A 239 10.56 4.31 -6.55
CA LEU A 239 11.76 4.27 -7.37
C LEU A 239 12.79 3.26 -6.86
N THR A 240 13.33 2.46 -7.77
CA THR A 240 14.43 1.53 -7.49
C THR A 240 15.81 2.13 -7.77
N THR A 241 15.85 3.19 -8.57
CA THR A 241 17.08 3.92 -8.90
C THR A 241 17.51 4.81 -7.73
N LYS A 242 18.83 4.98 -7.59
CA LYS A 242 19.45 5.92 -6.65
C LYS A 242 20.11 7.09 -7.37
N ASP A 243 20.04 7.12 -8.70
CA ASP A 243 20.62 8.19 -9.51
C ASP A 243 19.76 9.47 -9.37
N PRO A 244 20.30 10.56 -8.81
CA PRO A 244 19.58 11.83 -8.68
C PRO A 244 19.03 12.36 -10.00
N VAL A 245 19.73 12.16 -11.12
CA VAL A 245 19.29 12.63 -12.44
C VAL A 245 18.04 11.87 -12.88
N GLU A 246 18.06 10.55 -12.73
CA GLU A 246 16.91 9.72 -13.07
C GLU A 246 15.72 9.98 -12.15
N ILE A 247 15.96 10.15 -10.84
CA ILE A 247 14.93 10.52 -9.86
C ILE A 247 14.30 11.86 -10.25
N GLY A 248 15.12 12.89 -10.51
CA GLY A 248 14.63 14.21 -10.91
C GLY A 248 13.78 14.18 -12.18
N ARG A 249 14.22 13.42 -13.19
CA ARG A 249 13.49 13.22 -14.44
C ARG A 249 12.14 12.51 -14.23
N LEU A 250 12.09 11.49 -13.37
CA LEU A 250 10.87 10.72 -13.11
C LEU A 250 9.87 11.48 -12.23
N LEU A 251 10.36 12.25 -11.26
CA LEU A 251 9.51 12.99 -10.31
C LEU A 251 9.24 14.45 -10.73
N GLY A 252 9.93 14.95 -11.75
CA GLY A 252 9.82 16.35 -12.18
C GLY A 252 10.35 17.35 -11.15
N VAL A 253 11.39 16.97 -10.41
CA VAL A 253 12.02 17.81 -9.37
C VAL A 253 13.40 18.28 -9.80
N GLY A 254 13.80 19.49 -9.40
CA GLY A 254 15.08 20.11 -9.71
C GLY A 254 16.21 19.65 -8.80
N TYR A 255 15.88 19.22 -7.58
CA TYR A 255 16.85 18.76 -6.60
C TYR A 255 16.44 17.42 -5.98
N VAL A 256 17.44 16.64 -5.58
CA VAL A 256 17.28 15.42 -4.78
C VAL A 256 18.19 15.51 -3.58
N ILE A 257 17.63 15.28 -2.40
CA ILE A 257 18.42 15.03 -1.19
C ILE A 257 18.52 13.53 -0.94
N SER A 258 19.74 13.06 -0.73
CA SER A 258 20.02 11.63 -0.50
C SER A 258 21.06 11.49 0.60
N GLY A 259 21.09 10.34 1.27
CA GLY A 259 22.00 10.15 2.37
C GLY A 259 22.02 8.76 2.97
N SER A 260 22.83 8.62 4.00
CA SER A 260 22.87 7.41 4.83
C SER A 260 22.97 7.79 6.30
N ILE A 261 22.41 6.94 7.14
CA ILE A 261 22.49 7.08 8.59
C ILE A 261 23.09 5.83 9.22
N ARG A 262 23.79 6.06 10.33
CA ARG A 262 24.26 5.00 11.22
C ARG A 262 24.28 5.51 12.65
N GLN A 263 23.74 4.72 13.55
CA GLN A 263 23.83 4.94 14.99
C GLN A 263 24.64 3.80 15.64
N VAL A 264 25.56 4.12 16.54
CA VAL A 264 26.25 3.12 17.37
C VAL A 264 26.27 3.62 18.81
N GLY A 265 25.42 3.05 19.66
CA GLY A 265 25.16 3.64 20.97
C GLY A 265 24.58 5.04 20.80
N ASP A 266 25.24 6.03 21.39
CA ASP A 266 24.88 7.44 21.25
C ASP A 266 25.55 8.12 20.04
N ASP A 267 26.55 7.49 19.40
CA ASP A 267 27.24 8.07 18.23
C ASP A 267 26.35 8.00 16.98
N LEU A 268 25.80 9.14 16.56
CA LEU A 268 25.08 9.32 15.30
C LEU A 268 26.02 9.78 14.19
N ARG A 269 25.91 9.15 13.02
CA ARG A 269 26.58 9.57 11.78
C ARG A 269 25.56 9.71 10.66
N VAL A 270 25.49 10.90 10.08
CA VAL A 270 24.64 11.21 8.93
C VAL A 270 25.54 11.65 7.79
N ASN A 271 25.50 10.95 6.66
CA ASN A 271 26.05 11.44 5.40
C ASN A 271 24.89 11.93 4.55
N ILE A 272 25.00 13.12 3.97
CA ILE A 272 23.92 13.72 3.20
C ILE A 272 24.48 14.51 2.02
N ALA A 273 23.74 14.53 0.92
CA ALA A 273 24.06 15.32 -0.26
C ALA A 273 22.78 15.89 -0.88
N LEU A 274 22.84 17.17 -1.26
CA LEU A 274 21.85 17.80 -2.12
C LEU A 274 22.43 17.91 -3.53
N THR A 275 21.74 17.29 -4.49
CA THR A 275 22.17 17.19 -5.88
C THR A 275 21.14 17.85 -6.79
N GLU A 276 21.61 18.67 -7.71
CA GLU A 276 20.81 19.20 -8.83
C GLU A 276 20.64 18.11 -9.89
N THR A 277 19.45 18.01 -10.48
CA THR A 277 19.03 16.84 -11.26
C THR A 277 19.18 16.96 -12.77
N CYS A 278 19.45 18.14 -13.32
CA CYS A 278 19.70 18.34 -14.75
C CYS A 278 21.03 17.70 -15.16
N GLU A 279 22.09 17.93 -14.40
CA GLU A 279 23.43 17.39 -14.70
C GLU A 279 23.98 16.46 -13.62
N GLY A 280 23.26 16.31 -12.50
CA GLY A 280 23.73 15.50 -11.36
C GLY A 280 24.79 16.22 -10.52
N LEU A 281 24.82 17.56 -10.57
CA LEU A 281 25.80 18.36 -9.83
C LEU A 281 25.48 18.36 -8.33
N VAL A 282 26.41 17.88 -7.51
CA VAL A 282 26.31 17.97 -6.05
C VAL A 282 26.50 19.43 -5.63
N ILE A 283 25.44 20.06 -5.14
CA ILE A 283 25.47 21.46 -4.68
C ILE A 283 26.20 21.55 -3.34
N TRP A 284 25.93 20.60 -2.45
CA TRP A 284 26.70 20.41 -1.24
C TRP A 284 26.54 18.98 -0.72
N SER A 285 27.53 18.54 0.04
CA SER A 285 27.49 17.31 0.82
C SER A 285 28.08 17.55 2.20
N ASP A 286 27.65 16.73 3.16
CA ASP A 286 28.10 16.83 4.54
C ASP A 286 28.25 15.45 5.18
N ARG A 287 29.15 15.38 6.16
CA ARG A 287 29.32 14.23 7.04
C ARG A 287 29.24 14.73 8.48
N ILE A 288 28.09 14.48 9.08
CA ILE A 288 27.75 14.96 10.40
C ILE A 288 27.98 13.83 11.40
N LYS A 289 28.78 14.08 12.43
CA LYS A 289 28.93 13.22 13.61
C LYS A 289 28.46 13.98 14.84
N ARG A 290 27.44 13.46 15.53
CA ARG A 290 26.81 14.05 16.72
C ARG A 290 26.31 12.96 17.67
N PRO A 291 25.99 13.30 18.94
CA PRO A 291 25.14 12.47 19.78
C PRO A 291 23.76 12.24 19.16
N PHE A 292 23.11 11.10 19.45
CA PHE A 292 21.76 10.81 18.97
C PHE A 292 20.74 11.82 19.53
N GLY A 293 21.00 12.33 20.73
CA GLY A 293 20.25 13.41 21.36
C GLY A 293 20.08 14.67 20.49
N GLU A 294 21.02 14.92 19.56
CA GLU A 294 21.04 16.10 18.69
C GLU A 294 20.50 15.81 17.27
N LEU A 295 19.89 14.63 17.04
CA LEU A 295 19.37 14.25 15.72
C LEU A 295 18.40 15.29 15.15
N LEU A 296 17.48 15.81 15.96
CA LEU A 296 16.48 16.79 15.49
C LEU A 296 17.12 18.14 15.14
N ASP A 297 18.23 18.52 15.79
CA ASP A 297 18.99 19.71 15.41
C ASP A 297 19.66 19.52 14.05
N VAL A 298 20.19 18.32 13.79
CA VAL A 298 20.73 17.96 12.48
C VAL A 298 19.65 18.04 11.39
N LEU A 299 18.43 17.57 11.66
CA LEU A 299 17.32 17.69 10.70
C LEU A 299 16.95 19.15 10.43
N ASP A 300 16.88 19.99 11.46
CA ASP A 300 16.59 21.41 11.33
C ASP A 300 17.65 22.15 10.51
N GLU A 301 18.93 21.86 10.75
CA GLU A 301 20.05 22.40 9.96
C GLU A 301 19.92 21.99 8.49
N ILE A 302 19.55 20.74 8.23
CA ILE A 302 19.31 20.23 6.88
C ILE A 302 18.15 20.96 6.22
N ILE A 303 16.96 21.06 6.85
CA ILE A 303 15.81 21.70 6.18
C ILE A 303 16.06 23.19 5.94
N ALA A 304 16.70 23.89 6.89
CA ALA A 304 17.05 25.30 6.71
C ALA A 304 18.04 25.51 5.55
N ARG A 305 19.03 24.62 5.41
CA ARG A 305 20.01 24.68 4.31
C ARG A 305 19.37 24.33 2.97
N VAL A 306 18.48 23.33 2.92
CA VAL A 306 17.68 22.99 1.72
C VAL A 306 16.82 24.18 1.31
N ALA A 307 16.06 24.75 2.26
CA ALA A 307 15.21 25.91 2.05
C ALA A 307 15.99 27.09 1.44
N ALA A 308 17.16 27.41 2.02
CA ALA A 308 18.03 28.47 1.51
C ALA A 308 18.59 28.18 0.11
N THR A 309 18.91 26.91 -0.19
CA THR A 309 19.51 26.52 -1.47
C THR A 309 18.48 26.44 -2.60
N VAL A 310 17.33 25.81 -2.34
CA VAL A 310 16.33 25.46 -3.36
C VAL A 310 15.34 26.59 -3.61
N SER A 311 14.91 27.29 -2.56
CA SER A 311 13.92 28.38 -2.68
C SER A 311 14.55 29.77 -2.65
N GLY A 312 15.83 29.87 -2.28
CA GLY A 312 16.60 31.12 -2.21
C GLY A 312 16.26 32.00 -1.00
N ARG A 313 15.00 32.42 -0.86
CA ARG A 313 14.51 33.21 0.29
C ARG A 313 13.22 32.61 0.84
N ILE A 314 13.34 31.95 1.98
CA ILE A 314 12.20 31.59 2.83
C ILE A 314 12.29 32.48 4.08
N GLU A 315 11.17 33.07 4.50
CA GLU A 315 11.16 33.89 5.70
C GLU A 315 11.44 33.02 6.94
N GLN A 316 12.23 33.51 7.90
CA GLN A 316 12.48 32.78 9.15
C GLN A 316 11.18 32.49 9.92
N SER A 317 10.17 33.36 9.79
CA SER A 317 8.82 33.18 10.30
C SER A 317 8.13 31.97 9.69
N GLU A 318 8.29 31.73 8.39
CA GLU A 318 7.74 30.55 7.70
C GLU A 318 8.43 29.27 8.18
N LEU A 319 9.77 29.27 8.26
CA LEU A 319 10.53 28.13 8.81
C LEU A 319 10.13 27.82 10.27
N ALA A 320 9.97 28.85 11.10
CA ALA A 320 9.57 28.67 12.49
C ALA A 320 8.12 28.17 12.62
N ALA A 321 7.18 28.68 11.80
CA ALA A 321 5.79 28.23 11.77
C ALA A 321 5.62 26.82 11.19
N ALA A 322 6.58 26.37 10.38
CA ALA A 322 6.63 25.05 9.79
C ALA A 322 7.29 23.99 10.67
N ARG A 323 7.75 24.30 11.90
CA ARG A 323 8.33 23.31 12.82
C ARG A 323 7.28 22.61 13.66
N LEU A 324 7.37 21.28 13.78
CA LEU A 324 6.57 20.51 14.74
C LEU A 324 7.14 20.66 16.16
N LYS A 325 6.29 20.42 17.16
CA LYS A 325 6.75 20.36 18.54
C LYS A 325 7.68 19.16 18.72
N ARG A 326 8.87 19.42 19.24
CA ARG A 326 9.88 18.40 19.51
C ARG A 326 9.56 17.62 20.79
N PRO A 327 9.92 16.34 20.86
CA PRO A 327 9.98 15.61 22.12
C PRO A 327 11.09 16.19 23.02
N GLU A 328 10.87 16.19 24.32
CA GLU A 328 11.88 16.47 25.34
C GLU A 328 12.77 15.25 25.59
N ASN A 329 12.30 14.04 25.27
CA ASN A 329 13.03 12.79 25.42
C ASN A 329 13.21 12.06 24.08
N MET A 330 14.46 11.97 23.61
CA MET A 330 14.78 11.29 22.34
C MET A 330 14.54 9.77 22.36
N THR A 331 14.37 9.15 23.53
CA THR A 331 13.90 7.76 23.63
C THR A 331 12.45 7.65 23.17
N ALA A 332 11.60 8.64 23.49
CA ALA A 332 10.24 8.69 23.01
C ALA A 332 10.18 8.85 21.48
N TYR A 333 11.11 9.62 20.91
CA TYR A 333 11.27 9.74 19.46
C TYR A 333 11.66 8.40 18.80
N GLU A 334 12.62 7.66 19.36
CA GLU A 334 12.99 6.34 18.83
C GLU A 334 11.79 5.37 18.87
N TYR A 335 11.05 5.32 19.97
CA TYR A 335 9.85 4.50 20.09
C TYR A 335 8.77 4.91 19.10
N TYR A 336 8.58 6.20 18.86
CA TYR A 336 7.67 6.70 17.85
C TYR A 336 8.06 6.22 16.44
N LEU A 337 9.34 6.30 16.05
CA LEU A 337 9.80 5.82 14.75
C LEU A 337 9.62 4.30 14.58
N ARG A 338 9.86 3.52 15.63
CA ARG A 338 9.55 2.07 15.63
C ARG A 338 8.06 1.81 15.47
N GLY A 339 7.22 2.58 16.18
CA GLY A 339 5.77 2.51 16.02
C GLY A 339 5.33 2.80 14.59
N LEU A 340 5.92 3.81 13.93
CA LEU A 340 5.66 4.11 12.52
C LEU A 340 6.07 2.98 11.57
N ASP A 341 7.20 2.32 11.82
CA ASP A 341 7.65 1.19 10.99
C ASP A 341 6.62 0.04 10.99
N HIS A 342 6.11 -0.30 12.17
CA HIS A 342 4.99 -1.25 12.29
C HIS A 342 3.68 -0.68 11.72
N HIS A 343 3.40 0.61 11.92
CA HIS A 343 2.18 1.25 11.41
C HIS A 343 2.06 1.14 9.88
N ARG A 344 3.18 1.24 9.15
CA ARG A 344 3.26 1.06 7.69
C ARG A 344 2.93 -0.37 7.24
N LEU A 345 2.97 -1.34 8.15
CA LEU A 345 2.73 -2.76 7.90
C LEU A 345 1.37 -3.24 8.44
N ILE A 346 0.50 -2.33 8.90
CA ILE A 346 -0.85 -2.65 9.38
C ILE A 346 -1.68 -3.40 8.33
N GLY A 347 -1.48 -3.05 7.05
CA GLY A 347 -2.12 -3.74 5.92
C GLY A 347 -1.57 -5.14 5.62
N VAL A 348 -0.51 -5.60 6.29
CA VAL A 348 0.11 -6.93 6.05
C VAL A 348 -0.42 -7.97 7.03
N SER A 349 -0.52 -7.61 8.31
CA SER A 349 -0.99 -8.49 9.38
C SER A 349 -1.40 -7.70 10.63
N ASP A 350 -2.42 -8.18 11.34
CA ASP A 350 -2.94 -7.60 12.58
C ASP A 350 -1.88 -7.48 13.69
N ILE A 351 -0.81 -8.30 13.64
CA ILE A 351 0.30 -8.20 14.58
C ILE A 351 0.96 -6.81 14.54
N HIS A 352 1.04 -6.20 13.35
CA HIS A 352 1.67 -4.90 13.19
C HIS A 352 0.85 -3.76 13.80
N ILE A 353 -0.47 -3.89 13.90
CA ILE A 353 -1.30 -2.91 14.63
C ILE A 353 -0.95 -2.93 16.12
N HIS A 354 -0.90 -4.11 16.71
CA HIS A 354 -0.62 -4.29 18.13
C HIS A 354 0.81 -3.83 18.47
N GLU A 355 1.79 -4.17 17.64
CA GLU A 355 3.17 -3.70 17.81
C GLU A 355 3.28 -2.17 17.66
N ALA A 356 2.62 -1.58 16.66
CA ALA A 356 2.60 -0.12 16.49
C ALA A 356 2.02 0.57 17.74
N MET A 357 0.86 0.12 18.21
CA MET A 357 0.23 0.64 19.42
C MET A 357 1.14 0.50 20.66
N ALA A 358 1.76 -0.66 20.86
CA ALA A 358 2.67 -0.89 21.99
C ALA A 358 3.90 0.04 21.95
N TRP A 359 4.45 0.30 20.77
CA TRP A 359 5.55 1.26 20.61
C TRP A 359 5.10 2.70 20.86
N PHE A 360 3.93 3.11 20.38
CA PHE A 360 3.38 4.42 20.67
C PHE A 360 3.07 4.60 22.16
N GLU A 361 2.59 3.56 22.86
CA GLU A 361 2.38 3.58 24.32
C GLU A 361 3.69 3.79 25.08
N ARG A 362 4.77 3.14 24.65
CA ARG A 362 6.10 3.39 25.22
C ARG A 362 6.57 4.82 24.95
N ALA A 363 6.32 5.37 23.77
CA ALA A 363 6.64 6.75 23.45
C ALA A 363 5.87 7.74 24.34
N MET A 364 4.55 7.54 24.51
CA MET A 364 3.70 8.35 25.39
C MET A 364 4.15 8.29 26.86
N ALA A 365 4.58 7.12 27.33
CA ALA A 365 5.10 6.96 28.69
C ALA A 365 6.48 7.63 28.88
N ALA A 366 7.34 7.59 27.85
CA ALA A 366 8.68 8.19 27.89
C ALA A 366 8.66 9.73 27.79
N ASP A 367 7.66 10.28 27.10
CA ASP A 367 7.42 11.72 26.99
C ASP A 367 5.92 12.03 26.84
N PRO A 368 5.21 12.33 27.95
CA PRO A 368 3.82 12.72 27.92
C PRO A 368 3.55 14.06 27.21
N GLY A 369 4.58 14.88 26.96
CA GLY A 369 4.48 16.15 26.26
C GLY A 369 4.57 16.03 24.73
N PHE A 370 4.94 14.86 24.22
CA PHE A 370 5.08 14.55 22.80
C PHE A 370 3.75 14.09 22.20
N GLY A 371 3.10 14.96 21.42
CA GLY A 371 1.73 14.72 20.91
C GLY A 371 1.59 13.67 19.81
N ARG A 372 2.58 13.56 18.89
CA ARG A 372 2.51 12.70 17.69
C ARG A 372 2.18 11.23 17.99
N PRO A 373 2.76 10.58 19.03
CA PRO A 373 2.42 9.21 19.41
C PRO A 373 0.93 9.01 19.74
N PHE A 374 0.27 9.97 20.41
CA PHE A 374 -1.15 9.86 20.77
C PHE A 374 -2.03 9.81 19.51
N ALA A 375 -1.76 10.67 18.53
CA ALA A 375 -2.49 10.67 17.27
C ALA A 375 -2.25 9.38 16.48
N MET A 376 -1.00 8.95 16.33
CA MET A 376 -0.67 7.74 15.57
C MET A 376 -1.11 6.44 16.26
N HIS A 377 -1.19 6.42 17.59
CA HIS A 377 -1.81 5.34 18.34
C HIS A 377 -3.28 5.17 17.95
N VAL A 378 -4.06 6.26 17.94
CA VAL A 378 -5.46 6.25 17.50
C VAL A 378 -5.60 5.83 16.04
N CYS A 379 -4.75 6.33 15.15
CA CYS A 379 -4.76 5.93 13.74
C CYS A 379 -4.53 4.41 13.60
N SER A 380 -3.64 3.83 14.40
CA SER A 380 -3.40 2.38 14.43
C SER A 380 -4.62 1.64 15.00
N TRP A 381 -5.11 2.07 16.16
CA TRP A 381 -6.20 1.46 16.89
C TRP A 381 -7.53 1.46 16.13
N SER A 382 -7.77 2.46 15.26
CA SER A 382 -8.95 2.55 14.39
C SER A 382 -9.19 1.33 13.50
N ASN A 383 -8.17 0.48 13.37
CA ASN A 383 -8.22 -0.74 12.59
C ASN A 383 -8.70 -1.97 13.41
N LEU A 384 -8.85 -1.88 14.73
CA LEU A 384 -9.21 -3.01 15.58
C LEU A 384 -10.71 -3.04 15.91
N PRO A 385 -11.30 -4.24 16.13
CA PRO A 385 -12.73 -4.36 16.48
C PRO A 385 -13.13 -3.70 17.80
N ASN A 386 -12.17 -3.46 18.70
CA ASN A 386 -12.39 -2.82 20.00
C ASN A 386 -12.21 -1.29 19.94
N PHE A 387 -12.16 -0.70 18.75
CA PHE A 387 -12.05 0.73 18.57
C PHE A 387 -13.25 1.47 19.18
N ASP A 388 -12.96 2.49 19.99
CA ASP A 388 -13.95 3.30 20.71
C ASP A 388 -13.76 4.75 20.28
N MET A 389 -14.78 5.26 19.56
CA MET A 389 -14.76 6.57 18.92
C MET A 389 -14.59 7.72 19.92
N ASP A 390 -15.21 7.63 21.10
CA ASP A 390 -15.20 8.71 22.08
C ASP A 390 -13.82 8.82 22.74
N LYS A 391 -13.21 7.68 23.07
CA LYS A 391 -11.84 7.63 23.60
C LYS A 391 -10.81 8.06 22.55
N ALA A 392 -11.03 7.67 21.30
CA ALA A 392 -10.19 8.09 20.19
C ALA A 392 -10.22 9.61 20.03
N GLU A 393 -11.40 10.23 20.06
CA GLU A 393 -11.56 11.68 19.99
C GLU A 393 -10.83 12.38 21.15
N GLN A 394 -11.02 11.93 22.38
CA GLN A 394 -10.35 12.51 23.56
C GLN A 394 -8.82 12.46 23.44
N GLN A 395 -8.29 11.33 22.95
CA GLN A 395 -6.85 11.15 22.80
C GLN A 395 -6.27 12.04 21.70
N VAL A 396 -6.93 12.19 20.55
CA VAL A 396 -6.47 13.09 19.48
C VAL A 396 -6.65 14.56 19.89
N ALA A 397 -7.69 14.90 20.64
CA ALA A 397 -7.85 16.24 21.22
C ALA A 397 -6.69 16.57 22.17
N HIS A 398 -6.22 15.60 22.96
CA HIS A 398 -5.02 15.76 23.78
C HIS A 398 -3.76 15.97 22.93
N ALA A 399 -3.58 15.20 21.85
CA ALA A 399 -2.47 15.38 20.91
C ALA A 399 -2.45 16.81 20.33
N LEU A 400 -3.61 17.32 19.90
CA LEU A 400 -3.77 18.68 19.36
C LEU A 400 -3.57 19.77 20.42
N ALA A 401 -3.90 19.51 21.69
CA ALA A 401 -3.59 20.44 22.78
C ALA A 401 -2.08 20.50 23.06
N LEU A 402 -1.35 19.40 22.85
CA LEU A 402 0.10 19.35 22.98
C LEU A 402 0.81 20.03 21.79
N ASP A 403 0.32 19.83 20.57
CA ASP A 403 0.81 20.45 19.34
C ASP A 403 -0.33 20.77 18.34
N PRO A 404 -0.84 22.02 18.33
CA PRO A 404 -1.86 22.46 17.37
C PRO A 404 -1.36 22.60 15.92
N SER A 405 -0.07 22.39 15.68
CA SER A 405 0.56 22.50 14.36
C SER A 405 0.78 21.14 13.69
N ASP A 406 0.40 20.04 14.33
CA ASP A 406 0.50 18.69 13.77
C ASP A 406 -0.59 18.44 12.72
N PRO A 407 -0.23 18.37 11.42
CA PRO A 407 -1.21 18.18 10.36
C PRO A 407 -1.82 16.77 10.38
N GLU A 408 -1.10 15.76 10.88
CA GLU A 408 -1.58 14.38 10.94
C GLU A 408 -2.61 14.23 12.07
N ALA A 409 -2.38 14.88 13.22
CA ALA A 409 -3.38 14.96 14.28
C ALA A 409 -4.67 15.65 13.81
N HIS A 410 -4.56 16.74 13.04
CA HIS A 410 -5.72 17.38 12.39
C HIS A 410 -6.40 16.42 11.41
N ARG A 411 -5.66 15.74 10.52
CA ARG A 411 -6.23 14.77 9.57
C ARG A 411 -6.99 13.63 10.27
N ILE A 412 -6.45 13.12 11.38
CA ILE A 412 -7.07 12.04 12.16
C ILE A 412 -8.33 12.53 12.86
N MET A 413 -8.29 13.72 13.48
CA MET A 413 -9.48 14.32 14.08
C MET A 413 -10.57 14.59 13.04
N GLY A 414 -10.20 15.07 11.86
CA GLY A 414 -11.13 15.27 10.74
C GLY A 414 -11.86 13.98 10.36
N ALA A 415 -11.12 12.86 10.25
CA ALA A 415 -11.70 11.55 9.98
C ALA A 415 -12.62 11.04 11.10
N ILE A 416 -12.28 11.30 12.37
CA ILE A 416 -13.12 10.96 13.54
C ILE A 416 -14.44 11.73 13.47
N LYS A 417 -14.37 13.06 13.26
CA LYS A 417 -15.54 13.94 13.17
C LYS A 417 -16.43 13.61 11.97
N MET A 418 -15.84 13.24 10.84
CA MET A 418 -16.58 12.77 9.69
C MET A 418 -17.35 11.47 9.99
N LYS A 419 -16.70 10.49 10.64
CA LYS A 419 -17.35 9.23 11.04
C LYS A 419 -18.44 9.40 12.09
N SER A 420 -18.37 10.43 12.94
CA SER A 420 -19.43 10.75 13.90
C SER A 420 -20.55 11.64 13.33
N GLY A 421 -20.48 12.02 12.05
CA GLY A 421 -21.46 12.87 11.38
C GLY A 421 -21.29 14.37 11.61
N ASP A 422 -20.26 14.80 12.35
CA ASP A 422 -19.93 16.22 12.56
C ASP A 422 -19.08 16.76 11.40
N PHE A 423 -19.71 16.95 10.24
CA PHE A 423 -19.05 17.45 9.03
C PHE A 423 -18.52 18.88 9.17
N VAL A 424 -19.07 19.68 10.10
CA VAL A 424 -18.60 21.05 10.35
C VAL A 424 -17.22 21.02 10.99
N SER A 425 -17.06 20.26 12.09
CA SER A 425 -15.75 20.09 12.72
C SER A 425 -14.79 19.33 11.81
N ALA A 426 -15.27 18.31 11.09
CA ALA A 426 -14.43 17.57 10.13
C ALA A 426 -13.81 18.50 9.08
N ARG A 427 -14.61 19.43 8.52
CA ARG A 427 -14.13 20.45 7.57
C ARG A 427 -13.02 21.29 8.16
N TYR A 428 -13.22 21.83 9.37
CA TYR A 428 -12.21 22.65 10.05
C TYR A 428 -10.87 21.91 10.14
N HIS A 429 -10.90 20.66 10.59
CA HIS A 429 -9.69 19.88 10.77
C HIS A 429 -9.01 19.50 9.44
N HIS A 430 -9.76 19.15 8.40
CA HIS A 430 -9.18 18.86 7.08
C HIS A 430 -8.60 20.10 6.39
N ILE A 431 -9.27 21.26 6.48
CA ILE A 431 -8.71 22.53 6.02
C ILE A 431 -7.40 22.81 6.76
N ARG A 432 -7.40 22.67 8.08
CA ARG A 432 -6.22 22.97 8.89
C ARG A 432 -5.04 22.03 8.60
N ALA A 433 -5.30 20.73 8.42
CA ALA A 433 -4.28 19.77 8.00
C ALA A 433 -3.63 20.18 6.67
N HIS A 434 -4.44 20.57 5.68
CA HIS A 434 -3.94 21.03 4.38
C HIS A 434 -3.15 22.34 4.49
N GLU A 435 -3.60 23.31 5.29
CA GLU A 435 -2.88 24.57 5.50
C GLU A 435 -1.51 24.39 6.15
N LEU A 436 -1.38 23.40 7.03
CA LEU A 436 -0.16 23.08 7.77
C LEU A 436 0.86 22.31 6.92
N ALA A 437 0.40 21.47 5.98
CA ALA A 437 1.24 20.69 5.07
C ALA A 437 0.68 20.72 3.63
N PRO A 438 0.78 21.87 2.93
CA PRO A 438 0.14 22.10 1.64
C PRO A 438 0.74 21.27 0.49
N ASN A 439 1.97 20.79 0.64
CA ASN A 439 2.68 19.96 -0.35
C ASN A 439 2.77 18.48 0.06
N ASP A 440 2.03 18.05 1.09
CA ASP A 440 1.97 16.64 1.46
C ASP A 440 0.84 15.93 0.70
N ALA A 441 1.21 15.04 -0.23
CA ALA A 441 0.26 14.32 -1.07
C ALA A 441 -0.71 13.47 -0.25
N TYR A 442 -0.26 12.84 0.85
CA TYR A 442 -1.07 11.98 1.70
C TYR A 442 -2.16 12.77 2.41
N ILE A 443 -1.80 13.87 3.07
CA ILE A 443 -2.75 14.76 3.74
C ILE A 443 -3.73 15.36 2.74
N LEU A 444 -3.26 15.76 1.56
CA LEU A 444 -4.10 16.34 0.53
C LEU A 444 -5.16 15.34 0.03
N GLY A 445 -4.76 14.14 -0.37
CA GLY A 445 -5.71 13.17 -0.88
C GLY A 445 -6.64 12.60 0.21
N ARG A 446 -6.17 12.43 1.46
CA ARG A 446 -7.04 12.05 2.59
C ARG A 446 -8.03 13.15 2.96
N SER A 447 -7.69 14.41 2.71
CA SER A 447 -8.63 15.53 2.87
C SER A 447 -9.58 15.66 1.69
N ALA A 448 -9.19 15.25 0.48
CA ALA A 448 -10.11 15.14 -0.66
C ALA A 448 -11.26 14.15 -0.37
N ALA A 449 -10.97 13.04 0.32
CA ALA A 449 -11.98 12.08 0.77
C ALA A 449 -13.12 12.75 1.56
N PHE A 450 -12.79 13.69 2.46
CA PHE A 450 -13.81 14.45 3.20
C PHE A 450 -14.75 15.21 2.26
N TYR A 451 -14.23 15.87 1.23
CA TYR A 451 -15.05 16.62 0.27
C TYR A 451 -15.94 15.70 -0.58
N VAL A 452 -15.49 14.48 -0.90
CA VAL A 452 -16.36 13.48 -1.53
C VAL A 452 -17.58 13.20 -0.65
N TYR A 453 -17.35 12.88 0.63
CA TYR A 453 -18.42 12.54 1.55
C TYR A 453 -19.29 13.74 1.95
N ALA A 454 -18.74 14.95 1.94
CA ALA A 454 -19.49 16.18 2.19
C ALA A 454 -20.38 16.62 0.99
N GLY A 455 -20.36 15.89 -0.13
CA GLY A 455 -21.13 16.22 -1.34
C GLY A 455 -20.45 17.24 -2.27
N GLU A 456 -19.16 17.50 -2.06
CA GLU A 456 -18.34 18.47 -2.81
C GLU A 456 -17.33 17.72 -3.72
N ALA A 457 -17.81 16.72 -4.45
CA ALA A 457 -16.96 15.80 -5.20
C ALA A 457 -16.13 16.46 -6.33
N GLU A 458 -16.62 17.54 -6.96
CA GLU A 458 -15.79 18.31 -7.93
C GLU A 458 -14.57 18.93 -7.25
N HIS A 459 -14.74 19.51 -6.06
CA HIS A 459 -13.61 20.06 -5.29
C HIS A 459 -12.64 18.95 -4.85
N ALA A 460 -13.17 17.77 -4.50
CA ALA A 460 -12.34 16.62 -4.23
C ALA A 460 -11.49 16.22 -5.45
N LEU A 461 -12.04 16.24 -6.67
CA LEU A 461 -11.29 15.95 -7.89
C LEU A 461 -10.15 16.96 -8.12
N ASP A 462 -10.38 18.25 -7.91
CA ASP A 462 -9.33 19.28 -7.99
C ASP A 462 -8.18 19.01 -6.99
N MET A 463 -8.52 18.59 -5.77
CA MET A 463 -7.53 18.23 -4.76
C MET A 463 -6.77 16.95 -5.14
N LEU A 464 -7.44 15.96 -5.71
CA LEU A 464 -6.81 14.71 -6.18
C LEU A 464 -5.90 14.96 -7.38
N ASP A 465 -6.25 15.88 -8.29
CA ASP A 465 -5.38 16.32 -9.38
C ASP A 465 -4.10 16.97 -8.83
N ARG A 466 -4.22 17.82 -7.80
CA ARG A 466 -3.05 18.36 -7.10
C ARG A 466 -2.23 17.27 -6.41
N ALA A 467 -2.87 16.29 -5.76
CA ALA A 467 -2.17 15.16 -5.14
C ALA A 467 -1.41 14.32 -6.18
N GLU A 468 -1.97 14.13 -7.36
CA GLU A 468 -1.32 13.49 -8.51
C GLU A 468 -0.09 14.26 -8.99
N THR A 469 -0.09 15.59 -8.92
CA THR A 469 1.12 16.36 -9.26
C THR A 469 2.25 16.13 -8.27
N LEU A 470 1.95 15.92 -6.98
CA LEU A 470 2.93 15.63 -5.92
C LEU A 470 3.35 14.15 -5.92
N ASP A 471 2.48 13.25 -6.40
CA ASP A 471 2.76 11.82 -6.54
C ASP A 471 2.40 11.31 -7.96
N PRO A 472 3.37 11.30 -8.89
CA PRO A 472 3.12 10.86 -10.26
C PRO A 472 2.86 9.36 -10.40
N PHE A 473 3.17 8.56 -9.37
CA PHE A 473 2.94 7.11 -9.36
C PHE A 473 1.53 6.74 -8.89
N LEU A 474 0.79 7.70 -8.34
CA LEU A 474 -0.58 7.58 -7.85
C LEU A 474 -0.79 6.35 -6.96
N PRO A 475 -0.66 6.47 -5.64
CA PRO A 475 -1.02 5.42 -4.72
C PRO A 475 -2.47 4.98 -4.91
N VAL A 476 -2.74 3.72 -4.60
CA VAL A 476 -4.07 3.10 -4.69
C VAL A 476 -5.14 3.95 -4.01
N TRP A 477 -4.85 4.44 -2.81
CA TRP A 477 -5.82 5.19 -2.02
C TRP A 477 -6.23 6.53 -2.68
N ILE A 478 -5.34 7.25 -3.39
CA ILE A 478 -5.72 8.46 -4.16
C ILE A 478 -6.69 8.08 -5.28
N THR A 479 -6.41 6.97 -5.95
CA THR A 479 -7.22 6.49 -7.07
C THR A 479 -8.58 5.99 -6.59
N GLU A 480 -8.66 5.36 -5.42
CA GLU A 480 -9.93 4.97 -4.80
C GLU A 480 -10.80 6.17 -4.41
N GLU A 481 -10.21 7.24 -3.86
CA GLU A 481 -10.97 8.47 -3.61
C GLU A 481 -11.48 9.10 -4.91
N ARG A 482 -10.68 9.04 -6.00
CA ARG A 482 -11.12 9.50 -7.32
C ARG A 482 -12.29 8.66 -7.87
N VAL A 483 -12.25 7.35 -7.66
CA VAL A 483 -13.35 6.43 -8.01
C VAL A 483 -14.64 6.82 -7.29
N ALA A 484 -14.57 7.05 -5.97
CA ALA A 484 -15.72 7.48 -5.19
C ALA A 484 -16.26 8.85 -5.63
N ALA A 485 -15.38 9.82 -5.87
CA ALA A 485 -15.75 11.15 -6.36
C ALA A 485 -16.49 11.09 -7.71
N LEU A 486 -15.94 10.35 -8.68
CA LEU A 486 -16.57 10.20 -10.00
C LEU A 486 -17.92 9.48 -9.93
N TYR A 487 -18.05 8.49 -9.04
CA TYR A 487 -19.33 7.84 -8.80
C TYR A 487 -20.36 8.80 -8.20
N ALA A 488 -19.98 9.61 -7.20
CA ALA A 488 -20.86 10.60 -6.58
C ALA A 488 -21.35 11.66 -7.59
N LEU A 489 -20.55 11.96 -8.62
CA LEU A 489 -20.92 12.85 -9.73
C LEU A 489 -21.73 12.17 -10.85
N GLY A 490 -21.98 10.86 -10.75
CA GLY A 490 -22.65 10.09 -11.80
C GLY A 490 -21.80 9.87 -13.06
N ARG A 491 -20.49 10.15 -13.01
CA ARG A 491 -19.54 10.01 -14.13
C ARG A 491 -19.04 8.57 -14.23
N PHE A 492 -19.96 7.63 -14.44
CA PHE A 492 -19.69 6.19 -14.34
C PHE A 492 -18.66 5.67 -15.35
N GLU A 493 -18.65 6.19 -16.58
CA GLU A 493 -17.66 5.80 -17.59
C GLU A 493 -16.24 6.23 -17.18
N ASP A 494 -16.09 7.47 -16.70
CA ASP A 494 -14.82 7.98 -16.18
C ASP A 494 -14.36 7.16 -14.97
N MET A 495 -15.28 6.88 -14.04
CA MET A 495 -15.01 6.06 -12.87
C MET A 495 -14.48 4.69 -13.28
N MET A 496 -15.13 4.02 -14.24
CA MET A 496 -14.71 2.70 -14.71
C MET A 496 -13.32 2.74 -15.34
N ARG A 497 -12.99 3.80 -16.11
CA ARG A 497 -11.63 3.99 -16.67
C ARG A 497 -10.59 4.16 -15.58
N VAL A 498 -10.86 4.97 -14.56
CA VAL A 498 -9.95 5.15 -13.42
C VAL A 498 -9.83 3.86 -12.59
N ALA A 499 -10.92 3.15 -12.34
CA ALA A 499 -10.89 1.88 -11.63
C ALA A 499 -10.02 0.83 -12.34
N LEU A 500 -9.94 0.86 -13.67
CA LEU A 500 -9.08 -0.03 -14.46
C LEU A 500 -7.58 0.29 -14.31
N THR A 501 -7.19 1.48 -13.84
CA THR A 501 -5.78 1.80 -13.55
C THR A 501 -5.32 1.25 -12.20
N LEU A 502 -6.25 0.86 -11.32
CA LEU A 502 -5.88 0.22 -10.07
C LEU A 502 -5.27 -1.16 -10.36
N PRO A 503 -4.07 -1.43 -9.85
CA PRO A 503 -3.27 -2.56 -10.27
C PRO A 503 -3.70 -3.90 -9.64
N PHE A 504 -4.73 -3.86 -8.80
CA PHE A 504 -5.39 -5.01 -8.22
C PHE A 504 -6.85 -4.68 -7.90
N GLN A 505 -7.62 -5.70 -7.53
CA GLN A 505 -8.96 -5.52 -6.99
C GLN A 505 -8.90 -5.11 -5.52
N THR A 506 -9.64 -4.07 -5.17
CA THR A 506 -9.90 -3.70 -3.78
C THR A 506 -11.38 -3.88 -3.48
N ARG A 507 -11.74 -3.99 -2.19
CA ARG A 507 -13.15 -4.06 -1.77
C ARG A 507 -13.91 -2.86 -2.30
N ARG A 508 -13.40 -1.65 -2.04
CA ARG A 508 -14.02 -0.38 -2.43
C ARG A 508 -14.18 -0.26 -3.95
N LYS A 509 -13.11 -0.47 -4.73
CA LYS A 509 -13.16 -0.50 -6.20
C LYS A 509 -14.26 -1.45 -6.69
N SER A 510 -14.26 -2.69 -6.20
CA SER A 510 -15.21 -3.72 -6.65
C SER A 510 -16.66 -3.27 -6.43
N LEU A 511 -16.96 -2.73 -5.25
CA LEU A 511 -18.30 -2.27 -4.89
C LEU A 511 -18.78 -1.07 -5.73
N TYR A 512 -17.87 -0.15 -6.06
CA TYR A 512 -18.17 0.97 -6.95
C TYR A 512 -18.35 0.52 -8.41
N GLN A 513 -17.56 -0.45 -8.90
CA GLN A 513 -17.73 -1.01 -10.24
C GLN A 513 -19.04 -1.78 -10.40
N VAL A 514 -19.44 -2.55 -9.38
CA VAL A 514 -20.74 -3.22 -9.33
C VAL A 514 -21.87 -2.19 -9.42
N ALA A 515 -21.84 -1.19 -8.54
CA ALA A 515 -22.91 -0.19 -8.48
C ALA A 515 -23.00 0.66 -9.74
N ALA A 516 -21.88 1.04 -10.35
CA ALA A 516 -21.89 1.75 -11.63
C ALA A 516 -22.40 0.87 -12.78
N SER A 517 -22.06 -0.42 -12.80
CA SER A 517 -22.58 -1.35 -13.82
C SER A 517 -24.11 -1.47 -13.72
N MET A 518 -24.64 -1.55 -12.50
CA MET A 518 -26.09 -1.50 -12.26
C MET A 518 -26.71 -0.18 -12.69
N ALA A 519 -26.06 0.95 -12.39
CA ALA A 519 -26.52 2.28 -12.80
C ALA A 519 -26.59 2.44 -14.32
N CYS A 520 -25.66 1.80 -15.05
CA CYS A 520 -25.62 1.78 -16.51
C CYS A 520 -26.54 0.71 -17.15
N GLY A 521 -27.27 -0.08 -16.35
CA GLY A 521 -28.17 -1.13 -16.83
C GLY A 521 -27.50 -2.45 -17.21
N ASP A 522 -26.22 -2.65 -16.88
CA ASP A 522 -25.46 -3.87 -17.16
C ASP A 522 -25.46 -4.82 -15.95
N ALA A 523 -26.62 -5.40 -15.67
CA ALA A 523 -26.81 -6.31 -14.54
C ALA A 523 -25.94 -7.58 -14.64
N GLY A 524 -25.75 -8.11 -15.85
CA GLY A 524 -24.93 -9.31 -16.07
C GLY A 524 -23.47 -9.08 -15.67
N LYS A 525 -22.89 -7.93 -16.03
CA LYS A 525 -21.56 -7.54 -15.57
C LYS A 525 -21.50 -7.31 -14.06
N ALA A 526 -22.52 -6.67 -13.48
CA ALA A 526 -22.57 -6.43 -12.05
C ALA A 526 -22.57 -7.75 -11.25
N GLU A 527 -23.38 -8.74 -11.65
CA GLU A 527 -23.41 -10.07 -11.03
C GLU A 527 -22.08 -10.82 -11.16
N PHE A 528 -21.40 -10.68 -12.31
CA PHE A 528 -20.07 -11.24 -12.52
C PHE A 528 -19.05 -10.60 -11.55
N LEU A 529 -19.07 -9.28 -11.42
CA LEU A 529 -18.18 -8.54 -10.51
C LEU A 529 -18.44 -8.90 -9.04
N VAL A 530 -19.69 -9.10 -8.62
CA VAL A 530 -20.01 -9.58 -7.27
C VAL A 530 -19.44 -10.97 -7.03
N ARG A 531 -19.58 -11.91 -7.99
CA ARG A 531 -18.99 -13.25 -7.89
C ARG A 531 -17.47 -13.20 -7.76
N GLN A 532 -16.82 -12.36 -8.57
CA GLN A 532 -15.38 -12.13 -8.50
C GLN A 532 -14.98 -11.57 -7.11
N ALA A 533 -15.67 -10.54 -6.62
CA ALA A 533 -15.36 -9.92 -5.34
C ALA A 533 -15.53 -10.90 -4.15
N LEU A 534 -16.61 -11.68 -4.13
CA LEU A 534 -16.87 -12.69 -3.10
C LEU A 534 -15.90 -13.88 -3.14
N SER A 535 -15.28 -14.15 -4.29
CA SER A 535 -14.23 -15.17 -4.38
C SER A 535 -12.91 -14.72 -3.75
N LEU A 536 -12.61 -13.42 -3.83
CA LEU A 536 -11.44 -12.81 -3.23
C LEU A 536 -11.63 -12.56 -1.73
N ASP A 537 -12.86 -12.22 -1.35
CA ASP A 537 -13.25 -11.96 0.03
C ASP A 537 -14.69 -12.46 0.29
N PRO A 538 -14.83 -13.69 0.81
CA PRO A 538 -16.13 -14.26 1.15
C PRO A 538 -16.89 -13.51 2.25
N SER A 539 -16.21 -12.65 3.02
CA SER A 539 -16.81 -11.84 4.09
C SER A 539 -17.43 -10.54 3.59
N LEU A 540 -17.13 -10.14 2.34
CA LEU A 540 -17.64 -8.91 1.75
C LEU A 540 -19.17 -8.88 1.72
N SER A 541 -19.75 -7.77 2.16
CA SER A 541 -21.21 -7.60 2.29
C SER A 541 -21.59 -6.13 2.34
N ALA A 542 -22.88 -5.83 2.31
CA ALA A 542 -23.38 -4.46 2.43
C ALA A 542 -23.01 -3.77 3.77
N VAL A 543 -22.72 -4.54 4.83
CA VAL A 543 -22.19 -4.00 6.09
C VAL A 543 -20.90 -3.21 5.86
N TYR A 544 -20.05 -3.69 4.94
CA TYR A 544 -18.81 -3.01 4.58
C TYR A 544 -19.07 -1.60 4.06
N ILE A 545 -20.01 -1.47 3.10
CA ILE A 545 -20.38 -0.19 2.49
C ILE A 545 -20.84 0.78 3.58
N ARG A 546 -21.73 0.34 4.47
CA ARG A 546 -22.28 1.16 5.57
C ARG A 546 -21.22 1.61 6.57
N MET A 547 -20.18 0.81 6.77
CA MET A 547 -19.09 1.10 7.70
C MET A 547 -18.04 2.06 7.12
N GLN A 548 -17.79 1.97 5.81
CA GLN A 548 -16.69 2.70 5.15
C GLN A 548 -17.13 3.95 4.40
N GLU A 549 -18.33 3.95 3.80
CA GLU A 549 -18.82 5.04 2.96
C GLU A 549 -19.79 5.94 3.74
N THR A 550 -19.22 6.93 4.43
CA THR A 550 -19.93 7.84 5.34
C THR A 550 -20.32 9.14 4.65
N TYR A 551 -21.15 9.08 3.60
CA TYR A 551 -21.65 10.29 2.94
C TYR A 551 -22.56 11.09 3.89
N ALA A 552 -22.45 12.42 3.87
CA ALA A 552 -23.33 13.33 4.62
C ALA A 552 -24.79 13.20 4.16
N ASP A 553 -25.00 12.99 2.86
CA ASP A 553 -26.28 12.56 2.31
C ASP A 553 -26.34 11.02 2.32
N GLU A 554 -27.05 10.47 3.30
CA GLU A 554 -27.21 9.03 3.47
C GLU A 554 -27.84 8.34 2.24
N SER A 555 -28.58 9.07 1.40
CA SER A 555 -29.18 8.49 0.19
C SER A 555 -28.15 7.99 -0.82
N VAL A 556 -26.94 8.55 -0.82
CA VAL A 556 -25.82 8.10 -1.66
C VAL A 556 -25.33 6.73 -1.20
N THR A 557 -25.13 6.56 0.11
CA THR A 557 -24.72 5.28 0.72
C THR A 557 -25.82 4.22 0.54
N GLU A 558 -27.09 4.57 0.73
CA GLU A 558 -28.21 3.64 0.51
C GLU A 558 -28.30 3.21 -0.96
N THR A 559 -28.13 4.14 -1.90
CA THR A 559 -28.11 3.82 -3.34
C THR A 559 -26.97 2.86 -3.68
N LEU A 560 -25.78 3.06 -3.10
CA LEU A 560 -24.63 2.18 -3.27
C LEU A 560 -24.91 0.77 -2.71
N VAL A 561 -25.56 0.67 -1.55
CA VAL A 561 -25.99 -0.60 -0.94
C VAL A 561 -27.01 -1.31 -1.83
N VAL A 562 -28.09 -0.64 -2.22
CA VAL A 562 -29.17 -1.23 -3.03
C VAL A 562 -28.62 -1.79 -4.33
N ARG A 563 -27.84 -1.00 -5.08
CA ARG A 563 -27.27 -1.46 -6.35
C ARG A 563 -26.37 -2.69 -6.18
N ASN A 564 -25.55 -2.72 -5.13
CA ASN A 564 -24.71 -3.89 -4.86
C ASN A 564 -25.54 -5.13 -4.48
N CYS A 565 -26.58 -4.96 -3.66
CA CYS A 565 -27.45 -6.06 -3.26
C CYS A 565 -28.30 -6.59 -4.41
N ASP A 566 -28.80 -5.73 -5.28
CA ASP A 566 -29.54 -6.11 -6.50
C ASP A 566 -28.65 -6.92 -7.46
N ALA A 567 -27.33 -6.67 -7.46
CA ALA A 567 -26.33 -7.47 -8.18
C ALA A 567 -25.92 -8.77 -7.46
N GLY A 568 -26.51 -9.07 -6.29
CA GLY A 568 -26.29 -10.31 -5.54
C GLY A 568 -25.31 -10.22 -4.37
N LEU A 569 -24.83 -9.03 -3.98
CA LEU A 569 -23.99 -8.86 -2.79
C LEU A 569 -24.83 -9.15 -1.52
N PRO A 570 -24.35 -10.01 -0.59
CA PRO A 570 -25.11 -10.31 0.62
C PRO A 570 -25.22 -9.10 1.55
N LEU A 571 -26.36 -8.98 2.24
CA LEU A 571 -26.58 -7.93 3.23
C LEU A 571 -25.62 -8.04 4.43
N THR A 572 -25.39 -9.26 4.92
CA THR A 572 -24.51 -9.56 6.05
C THR A 572 -23.37 -10.48 5.62
N PRO A 573 -22.19 -10.41 6.26
CA PRO A 573 -21.07 -11.31 5.96
C PRO A 573 -21.52 -12.77 6.02
N ARG A 574 -21.15 -13.57 5.00
CA ARG A 574 -21.32 -15.02 5.12
C ARG A 574 -20.41 -15.49 6.24
N LYS A 575 -20.93 -16.29 7.18
CA LYS A 575 -20.06 -16.93 8.18
C LYS A 575 -19.00 -17.70 7.41
N ALA A 576 -17.73 -17.29 7.53
CA ALA A 576 -16.62 -18.10 7.07
C ALA A 576 -16.85 -19.49 7.65
N ALA A 577 -16.92 -20.52 6.80
CA ALA A 577 -17.04 -21.90 7.27
C ALA A 577 -15.97 -22.08 8.34
N ALA A 578 -16.40 -22.40 9.57
CA ALA A 578 -15.52 -22.37 10.73
C ALA A 578 -14.23 -23.11 10.39
N ARG A 579 -13.13 -22.36 10.16
CA ARG A 579 -11.80 -22.96 10.04
C ARG A 579 -11.66 -23.74 11.33
N LYS A 580 -11.62 -25.08 11.25
CA LYS A 580 -11.31 -25.92 12.40
C LYS A 580 -10.03 -25.35 12.98
N LYS A 581 -10.13 -24.63 14.10
CA LYS A 581 -8.99 -24.39 14.97
C LYS A 581 -8.44 -25.79 15.20
N SER A 582 -7.25 -26.07 14.67
CA SER A 582 -6.47 -27.22 15.10
C SER A 582 -6.05 -26.94 16.55
N LEU A 583 -7.03 -27.08 17.45
CA LEU A 583 -6.84 -27.32 18.85
C LEU A 583 -6.45 -28.79 18.96
N SER A 584 -5.16 -29.05 19.13
CA SER A 584 -4.53 -30.11 19.93
C SER A 584 -3.18 -30.52 19.30
N LEU A 585 -2.12 -30.86 20.03
CA LEU A 585 -1.82 -30.90 21.47
C LEU A 585 -0.30 -31.19 21.58
N ARG A 586 0.35 -30.55 22.57
CA ARG A 586 1.68 -30.78 23.17
C ARG A 586 2.86 -29.97 22.67
#